data_AF-A0A4J1VDZ3-F1
#
_entry.id   AF-A0A4J1VDZ3-F1
#
_cell.length_a   1.000
_cell.length_b   1.000
_cell.length_c   1.000
_cell.angle_alpha   90.00
_cell.angle_beta   90.00
_cell.angle_gamma   90.00
#
_symmetry.space_group_name_H-M   'P 1'
#
loop_
_entity.id
_entity.type
_entity.pdbx_description
1 polymer ?
#
loop_
_entity_poly.entity_id
_entity_poly.type
_entity_poly.pdbx_seq_one_letter_code
_entity_poly.pdbx_strand_id
1 'polypeptide(L)'
;MNVKKIMSIFQSFYVDVSIEELTLPISFVKKFEYTQMTFHKESFLLIKEKRRGSLSSFVTQARTMGDKANMDVVLVFSKLSDGEKKQLLQARVPFVDFKGNLFFPTLGLVLNANDTEVPKELTPSEQLTWIAFLLPKGQKVVDVDLLSQVTGLPNSTIYRCLRTFKALYWLNKQNKLYTYTVSKKELFLKSVSCLFNPIKKRILLPDGDIKQIKSVSNLLYGGAYALSHSTFLAETDENTSYVIWQRKFNQLSLPLSQHVLKGKMLEIWKYRPFVSEFWNDFKNNHDKQFVDPISLYLTLKDDDDPRIEEESEALENMILQYLGEDDAS
;
A
#
# COMPACT_ATOMS: atom_id res chain seq x y z
N MET A 1 -11.40 -14.28 31.26
CA MET A 1 -12.09 -13.25 30.44
C MET A 1 -12.44 -13.84 29.08
N ASN A 2 -13.63 -13.58 28.53
CA ASN A 2 -14.05 -14.14 27.24
C ASN A 2 -13.53 -13.27 26.08
N VAL A 3 -12.26 -13.46 25.73
CA VAL A 3 -11.55 -12.68 24.71
C VAL A 3 -12.23 -12.73 23.35
N LYS A 4 -12.61 -13.93 22.88
CA LYS A 4 -13.31 -14.12 21.58
C LYS A 4 -14.57 -13.26 21.47
N LYS A 5 -15.35 -13.17 22.55
CA LYS A 5 -16.57 -12.36 22.58
C LYS A 5 -16.28 -10.86 22.57
N ILE A 6 -15.22 -10.42 23.25
CA ILE A 6 -14.80 -9.02 23.22
C ILE A 6 -14.35 -8.64 21.82
N MET A 7 -13.50 -9.45 21.18
CA MET A 7 -13.06 -9.23 19.80
C MET A 7 -14.24 -9.12 18.84
N SER A 8 -15.22 -10.05 18.93
CA SER A 8 -16.43 -10.01 18.11
C SER A 8 -17.26 -8.73 18.28
N ILE A 9 -17.26 -8.11 19.47
CA ILE A 9 -17.96 -6.84 19.69
C ILE A 9 -17.23 -5.71 18.98
N PHE A 10 -15.92 -5.58 19.13
CA PHE A 10 -15.15 -4.55 18.41
C PHE A 10 -15.24 -4.73 16.89
N GLN A 11 -15.18 -5.97 16.39
CA GLN A 11 -15.38 -6.29 14.97
C GLN A 11 -16.76 -5.90 14.44
N SER A 12 -17.82 -5.97 15.26
CA SER A 12 -19.15 -5.50 14.85
C SER A 12 -19.24 -3.99 14.62
N PHE A 13 -18.23 -3.23 15.09
CA PHE A 13 -18.04 -1.81 14.81
C PHE A 13 -16.91 -1.56 13.79
N TYR A 14 -16.50 -2.58 13.03
CA TYR A 14 -15.39 -2.52 12.05
C TYR A 14 -14.05 -2.10 12.68
N VAL A 15 -13.84 -2.47 13.94
CA VAL A 15 -12.62 -2.14 14.69
C VAL A 15 -11.82 -3.40 14.96
N ASP A 16 -10.61 -3.45 14.42
CA ASP A 16 -9.66 -4.53 14.67
C ASP A 16 -8.83 -4.25 15.93
N VAL A 17 -8.85 -5.20 16.86
CA VAL A 17 -8.07 -5.17 18.11
C VAL A 17 -7.35 -6.48 18.30
N SER A 18 -6.11 -6.43 18.79
CA SER A 18 -5.42 -7.62 19.30
C SER A 18 -5.56 -7.67 20.81
N ILE A 19 -5.72 -8.88 21.37
CA ILE A 19 -5.84 -9.08 22.82
C ILE A 19 -4.83 -10.14 23.24
N GLU A 20 -3.98 -9.78 24.19
CA GLU A 20 -2.88 -10.60 24.69
C GLU A 20 -2.95 -10.74 26.23
N GLU A 21 -2.41 -11.84 26.75
CA GLU A 21 -2.30 -12.03 28.20
C GLU A 21 -1.26 -11.06 28.78
N LEU A 22 -1.61 -10.42 29.89
CA LEU A 22 -0.75 -9.46 30.59
C LEU A 22 -0.39 -10.02 31.97
N THR A 23 0.86 -9.86 32.39
CA THR A 23 1.32 -10.23 33.73
C THR A 23 1.44 -8.99 34.62
N LEU A 24 0.43 -8.79 35.50
CA LEU A 24 0.45 -7.73 36.52
C LEU A 24 0.77 -8.32 37.92
N PRO A 25 1.22 -7.47 38.89
CA PRO A 25 1.55 -7.93 40.24
C PRO A 25 0.44 -8.73 40.93
N ILE A 26 0.84 -9.73 41.73
CA ILE A 26 -0.02 -10.78 42.32
C ILE A 26 -1.20 -10.23 43.15
N SER A 27 -1.07 -9.03 43.72
CA SER A 27 -2.12 -8.37 44.51
C SER A 27 -3.41 -8.12 43.72
N PHE A 28 -3.36 -8.03 42.39
CA PHE A 28 -4.50 -7.71 41.53
C PHE A 28 -5.27 -8.94 41.00
N VAL A 29 -4.63 -10.11 40.97
CA VAL A 29 -5.16 -11.36 40.35
C VAL A 29 -6.40 -11.91 41.10
N LYS A 30 -6.52 -11.63 42.40
CA LYS A 30 -7.58 -12.24 43.24
C LYS A 30 -8.98 -11.69 42.95
N LYS A 31 -9.12 -10.41 42.59
CA LYS A 31 -10.42 -9.75 42.38
C LYS A 31 -10.79 -9.56 40.91
N PHE A 32 -9.81 -9.42 40.04
CA PHE A 32 -10.04 -9.04 38.65
C PHE A 32 -9.53 -10.10 37.68
N GLU A 33 -10.12 -10.12 36.50
CA GLU A 33 -9.52 -10.66 35.28
C GLU A 33 -9.06 -9.48 34.45
N TYR A 34 -7.89 -9.58 33.83
CA TYR A 34 -7.36 -8.52 32.99
C TYR A 34 -6.56 -9.09 31.82
N THR A 35 -6.54 -8.34 30.72
CA THR A 35 -5.73 -8.62 29.53
C THR A 35 -5.30 -7.28 28.93
N GLN A 36 -4.26 -7.31 28.10
CA GLN A 36 -3.92 -6.15 27.28
C GLN A 36 -4.73 -6.22 25.99
N MET A 37 -5.26 -5.08 25.55
CA MET A 37 -5.83 -4.88 24.23
C MET A 37 -4.99 -3.85 23.50
N THR A 38 -4.57 -4.15 22.28
CA THR A 38 -3.85 -3.20 21.44
C THR A 38 -4.79 -2.71 20.34
N PHE A 39 -4.85 -1.39 20.16
CA PHE A 39 -5.62 -0.70 19.12
C PHE A 39 -4.78 0.45 18.55
N HIS A 40 -4.57 0.48 17.22
CA HIS A 40 -3.73 1.48 16.53
C HIS A 40 -2.38 1.82 17.21
N LYS A 41 -1.64 0.80 17.66
CA LYS A 41 -0.33 0.93 18.36
C LYS A 41 -0.39 1.47 19.79
N GLU A 42 -1.58 1.71 20.33
CA GLU A 42 -1.80 2.03 21.74
C GLU A 42 -2.28 0.79 22.51
N SER A 43 -1.79 0.65 23.75
CA SER A 43 -2.13 -0.45 24.65
C SER A 43 -3.12 -0.01 25.72
N PHE A 44 -4.21 -0.75 25.83
CA PHE A 44 -5.28 -0.56 26.79
C PHE A 44 -5.38 -1.75 27.72
N LEU A 45 -5.69 -1.49 28.99
CA LEU A 45 -5.92 -2.52 29.99
C LEU A 45 -7.42 -2.86 30.03
N LEU A 46 -7.77 -4.06 29.58
CA LEU A 46 -9.12 -4.60 29.77
C LEU A 46 -9.23 -5.15 31.18
N ILE A 47 -10.23 -4.73 31.94
CA ILE A 47 -10.44 -5.21 33.32
C ILE A 47 -11.89 -5.66 33.51
N LYS A 48 -12.07 -6.84 34.12
CA LYS A 48 -13.36 -7.39 34.53
C LYS A 48 -13.34 -7.79 36.00
N GLU A 49 -14.39 -7.46 36.75
CA GLU A 49 -14.57 -8.02 38.11
C GLU A 49 -14.95 -9.50 38.07
N LYS A 50 -14.27 -10.34 38.86
CA LYS A 50 -14.68 -11.74 39.08
C LYS A 50 -15.98 -11.84 39.88
N ARG A 51 -16.18 -10.90 40.82
CA ARG A 51 -17.38 -10.76 41.65
C ARG A 51 -17.83 -9.31 41.62
N ARG A 52 -19.09 -9.08 41.26
CA ARG A 52 -19.64 -7.74 41.06
C ARG A 52 -19.70 -6.98 42.37
N GLY A 53 -19.04 -5.82 42.41
CA GLY A 53 -19.10 -4.86 43.50
C GLY A 53 -19.94 -3.63 43.17
N SER A 54 -19.69 -2.54 43.89
CA SER A 54 -20.19 -1.22 43.54
C SER A 54 -19.47 -0.69 42.30
N LEU A 55 -20.21 -0.13 41.34
CA LEU A 55 -19.66 0.43 40.10
C LEU A 55 -18.61 1.52 40.38
N SER A 56 -18.86 2.42 41.33
CA SER A 56 -17.92 3.49 41.67
C SER A 56 -16.59 2.93 42.20
N SER A 57 -16.68 1.92 43.07
CA SER A 57 -15.51 1.23 43.61
C SER A 57 -14.73 0.52 42.52
N PHE A 58 -15.43 -0.10 41.55
CA PHE A 58 -14.78 -0.75 40.42
C PHE A 58 -14.03 0.25 39.55
N VAL A 59 -14.68 1.36 39.16
CA VAL A 59 -14.07 2.43 38.36
C VAL A 59 -12.79 2.98 39.03
N THR A 60 -12.84 3.27 40.33
CA THR A 60 -11.68 3.78 41.08
C THR A 60 -10.53 2.77 41.12
N GLN A 61 -10.83 1.49 41.39
CA GLN A 61 -9.82 0.43 41.44
C GLN A 61 -9.19 0.21 40.05
N ALA A 62 -10.02 0.19 39.00
CA ALA A 62 -9.58 0.06 37.63
C ALA A 62 -8.62 1.18 37.22
N ARG A 63 -8.97 2.45 37.48
CA ARG A 63 -8.06 3.60 37.19
C ARG A 63 -6.73 3.47 37.91
N THR A 64 -6.77 3.15 39.20
CA THR A 64 -5.54 2.93 40.00
C THR A 64 -4.66 1.82 39.42
N MET A 65 -5.27 0.79 38.81
CA MET A 65 -4.53 -0.28 38.13
C MET A 65 -3.95 0.20 36.79
N GLY A 66 -4.73 0.94 36.00
CA GLY A 66 -4.27 1.56 34.75
C GLY A 66 -3.06 2.46 34.96
N ASP A 67 -3.13 3.34 35.97
CA ASP A 67 -2.03 4.25 36.33
C ASP A 67 -0.74 3.49 36.68
N LYS A 68 -0.86 2.37 37.40
CA LYS A 68 0.28 1.50 37.73
C LYS A 68 0.83 0.72 36.54
N ALA A 69 -0.04 0.38 35.59
CA ALA A 69 0.33 -0.32 34.35
C ALA A 69 0.76 0.65 33.24
N ASN A 70 0.64 1.97 33.45
CA ASN A 70 0.80 3.00 32.44
C ASN A 70 -0.06 2.75 31.18
N MET A 71 -1.31 2.36 31.39
CA MET A 71 -2.28 2.03 30.34
C MET A 71 -3.65 2.63 30.66
N ASP A 72 -4.32 3.14 29.64
CA ASP A 72 -5.73 3.51 29.74
C ASP A 72 -6.61 2.28 29.91
N VAL A 73 -7.73 2.44 30.63
CA VAL A 73 -8.53 1.30 31.10
C VAL A 73 -9.88 1.23 30.38
N VAL A 74 -10.22 0.02 29.94
CA VAL A 74 -11.56 -0.31 29.43
C VAL A 74 -12.21 -1.34 30.35
N LEU A 75 -13.37 -0.98 30.88
CA LEU A 75 -14.12 -1.86 31.78
C LEU A 75 -14.93 -2.89 31.01
N VAL A 76 -14.83 -4.15 31.39
CA VAL A 76 -15.53 -5.25 30.75
C VAL A 76 -16.65 -5.77 31.66
N PHE A 77 -17.87 -5.79 31.15
CA PHE A 77 -19.05 -6.26 31.88
C PHE A 77 -19.73 -7.45 31.19
N SER A 78 -20.31 -8.35 31.99
CA SER A 78 -21.19 -9.38 31.41
C SER A 78 -22.53 -8.81 30.95
N LYS A 79 -23.05 -7.80 31.66
CA LYS A 79 -24.30 -7.10 31.37
C LYS A 79 -24.33 -5.78 32.16
N LEU A 80 -24.69 -4.68 31.50
CA LEU A 80 -24.96 -3.39 32.14
C LEU A 80 -26.47 -3.10 32.18
N SER A 81 -26.93 -2.45 33.25
CA SER A 81 -28.25 -1.79 33.29
C SER A 81 -28.18 -0.39 32.65
N ASP A 82 -29.30 0.16 32.20
CA ASP A 82 -29.31 1.47 31.55
C ASP A 82 -28.90 2.61 32.50
N GLY A 83 -29.16 2.46 33.81
CA GLY A 83 -28.66 3.38 34.83
C GLY A 83 -27.13 3.37 34.93
N GLU A 84 -26.51 2.19 34.93
CA GLU A 84 -25.04 2.05 34.94
C GLU A 84 -24.41 2.57 33.65
N LYS A 85 -25.01 2.29 32.49
CA LYS A 85 -24.57 2.85 31.20
C LYS A 85 -24.57 4.37 31.25
N LYS A 86 -25.67 4.98 31.73
CA LYS A 86 -25.78 6.44 31.85
C LYS A 86 -24.69 7.02 32.75
N GLN A 87 -24.42 6.38 33.90
CA GLN A 87 -23.35 6.81 34.81
C GLN A 87 -21.97 6.72 34.18
N LEU A 88 -21.66 5.60 33.50
CA LEU A 88 -20.37 5.42 32.82
C LEU A 88 -20.17 6.41 31.67
N LEU A 89 -21.21 6.67 30.88
CA LEU A 89 -21.19 7.65 29.80
C LEU A 89 -20.98 9.08 30.33
N GLN A 90 -21.69 9.47 31.40
CA GLN A 90 -21.52 10.77 32.05
C GLN A 90 -20.10 10.95 32.62
N ALA A 91 -19.53 9.88 33.19
CA ALA A 91 -18.17 9.88 33.72
C ALA A 91 -17.09 9.70 32.63
N ARG A 92 -17.49 9.53 31.35
CA ARG A 92 -16.62 9.25 30.20
C ARG A 92 -15.67 8.07 30.44
N VAL A 93 -16.14 7.05 31.14
CA VAL A 93 -15.36 5.84 31.43
C VAL A 93 -15.52 4.84 30.28
N PRO A 94 -14.44 4.43 29.60
CA PRO A 94 -14.54 3.45 28.53
C PRO A 94 -15.04 2.09 29.04
N PHE A 95 -16.01 1.49 28.33
CA PHE A 95 -16.56 0.20 28.69
C PHE A 95 -17.01 -0.63 27.49
N VAL A 96 -17.06 -1.95 27.68
CA VAL A 96 -17.68 -2.91 26.78
C VAL A 96 -18.51 -3.91 27.58
N ASP A 97 -19.66 -4.32 27.05
CA ASP A 97 -20.44 -5.42 27.62
C ASP A 97 -20.74 -6.55 26.64
N PHE A 98 -20.99 -7.75 27.16
CA PHE A 98 -21.28 -8.94 26.36
C PHE A 98 -22.65 -8.92 25.66
N LYS A 99 -23.41 -7.82 25.75
CA LYS A 99 -24.64 -7.58 25.00
C LYS A 99 -24.42 -6.69 23.77
N GLY A 100 -23.17 -6.30 23.50
CA GLY A 100 -22.81 -5.49 22.34
C GLY A 100 -22.82 -3.98 22.62
N ASN A 101 -22.99 -3.55 23.89
CA ASN A 101 -22.85 -2.15 24.23
C ASN A 101 -21.36 -1.81 24.35
N LEU A 102 -20.93 -0.78 23.63
CA LEU A 102 -19.55 -0.31 23.60
C LEU A 102 -19.53 1.21 23.72
N PHE A 103 -18.69 1.71 24.63
CA PHE A 103 -18.29 3.11 24.67
C PHE A 103 -16.79 3.15 24.82
N PHE A 104 -16.10 3.54 23.75
CA PHE A 104 -14.65 3.63 23.72
C PHE A 104 -14.29 4.97 23.06
N PRO A 105 -14.10 6.05 23.85
CA PRO A 105 -13.91 7.42 23.35
C PRO A 105 -12.79 7.56 22.30
N THR A 106 -11.75 6.75 22.41
CA THR A 106 -10.64 6.64 21.46
C THR A 106 -11.10 6.20 20.06
N LEU A 107 -12.23 5.51 19.90
CA LEU A 107 -12.84 5.27 18.57
C LEU A 107 -13.18 6.58 17.85
N GLY A 108 -13.70 7.56 18.60
CA GLY A 108 -14.02 8.87 18.04
C GLY A 108 -12.78 9.69 17.69
N LEU A 109 -11.66 9.45 18.37
CA LEU A 109 -10.37 10.00 17.98
C LEU A 109 -9.85 9.36 16.69
N VAL A 110 -10.11 8.07 16.44
CA VAL A 110 -9.72 7.41 15.18
C VAL A 110 -10.47 7.94 13.96
N LEU A 111 -11.72 8.42 14.12
CA LEU A 111 -12.43 9.11 13.04
C LEU A 111 -11.77 10.44 12.64
N ASN A 112 -11.05 11.10 13.56
CA ASN A 112 -10.23 12.30 13.29
C ASN A 112 -8.74 12.00 13.13
N ALA A 113 -8.26 10.82 13.52
CA ALA A 113 -6.90 10.34 13.33
C ALA A 113 -6.73 9.59 12.00
N ASN A 114 -7.71 9.74 11.10
CA ASN A 114 -7.50 9.67 9.66
C ASN A 114 -6.68 10.85 9.12
N ASP A 115 -5.91 11.55 9.98
CA ASP A 115 -4.57 11.99 9.63
C ASP A 115 -3.57 10.81 9.73
N THR A 116 -3.90 9.65 9.14
CA THR A 116 -2.87 9.09 8.28
C THR A 116 -2.66 10.16 7.24
N GLU A 117 -1.55 10.89 7.27
CA GLU A 117 -1.09 11.64 6.11
C GLU A 117 -1.43 10.77 4.90
N VAL A 118 -2.35 11.21 4.04
CA VAL A 118 -2.62 10.51 2.79
C VAL A 118 -1.25 10.24 2.22
N PRO A 119 -0.83 8.96 2.04
CA PRO A 119 0.54 8.65 1.71
C PRO A 119 0.92 9.52 0.53
N LYS A 120 1.86 10.44 0.77
CA LYS A 120 2.12 11.51 -0.20
C LYS A 120 2.46 10.83 -1.52
N GLU A 121 1.62 11.04 -2.53
CA GLU A 121 1.83 10.51 -3.87
C GLU A 121 3.24 10.90 -4.32
N LEU A 122 4.02 9.91 -4.79
CA LEU A 122 5.37 10.16 -5.26
C LEU A 122 5.32 11.12 -6.47
N THR A 123 6.31 11.99 -6.60
CA THR A 123 6.48 12.73 -7.84
C THR A 123 6.85 11.79 -8.99
N PRO A 124 6.64 12.18 -10.27
CA PRO A 124 6.99 11.31 -11.40
C PRO A 124 8.46 10.84 -11.41
N SER A 125 9.39 11.69 -10.96
CA SER A 125 10.81 11.29 -10.85
C SER A 125 11.03 10.31 -9.70
N GLU A 126 10.34 10.47 -8.57
CA GLU A 126 10.43 9.55 -7.44
C GLU A 126 9.84 8.19 -7.81
N GLN A 127 8.64 8.12 -8.40
CA GLN A 127 8.05 6.86 -8.84
C GLN A 127 8.93 6.14 -9.86
N LEU A 128 9.41 6.85 -10.90
CA LEU A 128 10.32 6.26 -11.89
C LEU A 128 11.60 5.72 -11.25
N THR A 129 12.23 6.49 -10.35
CA THR A 129 13.45 6.06 -9.65
C THR A 129 13.18 4.85 -8.75
N TRP A 130 12.03 4.82 -8.08
CA TRP A 130 11.64 3.75 -7.18
C TRP A 130 11.41 2.43 -7.94
N ILE A 131 10.65 2.47 -9.03
CA ILE A 131 10.39 1.31 -9.87
C ILE A 131 11.69 0.80 -10.52
N ALA A 132 12.53 1.69 -11.03
CA ALA A 132 13.84 1.32 -11.59
C ALA A 132 14.82 0.74 -10.56
N PHE A 133 14.62 1.03 -9.27
CA PHE A 133 15.37 0.43 -8.18
C PHE A 133 14.84 -0.97 -7.80
N LEU A 134 13.51 -1.15 -7.80
CA LEU A 134 12.90 -2.43 -7.43
C LEU A 134 13.20 -3.54 -8.44
N LEU A 135 13.21 -3.25 -9.75
CA LEU A 135 13.23 -4.29 -10.76
C LEU A 135 14.59 -5.01 -11.00
N PRO A 136 15.77 -4.38 -10.91
CA PRO A 136 17.03 -5.10 -11.14
C PRO A 136 17.33 -6.15 -10.06
N LYS A 137 17.68 -7.39 -10.42
CA LYS A 137 17.98 -8.45 -9.44
C LYS A 137 19.32 -8.26 -8.71
N GLY A 138 19.48 -8.87 -7.53
CA GLY A 138 20.77 -9.11 -6.89
C GLY A 138 21.55 -7.90 -6.34
N GLN A 139 20.89 -6.78 -6.04
CA GLN A 139 21.56 -5.56 -5.55
C GLN A 139 21.05 -5.11 -4.18
N LYS A 140 21.75 -5.43 -3.08
CA LYS A 140 21.43 -4.91 -1.72
C LYS A 140 21.84 -3.45 -1.51
N VAL A 141 22.74 -2.94 -2.34
CA VAL A 141 23.20 -1.55 -2.35
C VAL A 141 22.61 -0.86 -3.56
N VAL A 142 22.11 0.35 -3.39
CA VAL A 142 21.58 1.15 -4.48
C VAL A 142 22.71 1.57 -5.42
N ASP A 143 22.64 1.13 -6.68
CA ASP A 143 23.51 1.58 -7.76
C ASP A 143 22.93 2.84 -8.43
N VAL A 144 23.54 4.00 -8.14
CA VAL A 144 23.09 5.30 -8.65
C VAL A 144 23.35 5.43 -10.15
N ASP A 145 24.43 4.84 -10.66
CA ASP A 145 24.80 4.98 -12.06
C ASP A 145 23.88 4.11 -12.94
N LEU A 146 23.55 2.89 -12.47
CA LEU A 146 22.52 2.06 -13.10
C LEU A 146 21.16 2.80 -13.14
N LEU A 147 20.73 3.38 -12.01
CA LEU A 147 19.49 4.16 -11.98
C LEU A 147 19.52 5.33 -12.96
N SER A 148 20.65 6.02 -13.11
CA SER A 148 20.81 7.10 -14.08
C SER A 148 20.69 6.60 -15.51
N GLN A 149 21.29 5.46 -15.83
CA GLN A 149 21.22 4.87 -17.16
C GLN A 149 19.78 4.44 -17.52
N VAL A 150 19.11 3.73 -16.61
CA VAL A 150 17.75 3.20 -16.82
C VAL A 150 16.73 4.34 -16.91
N THR A 151 16.77 5.28 -15.97
CA THR A 151 15.76 6.35 -15.88
C THR A 151 16.06 7.53 -16.82
N GLY A 152 17.33 7.73 -17.20
CA GLY A 152 17.80 8.94 -17.87
C GLY A 152 17.76 10.20 -17.00
N LEU A 153 17.60 10.06 -15.68
CA LEU A 153 17.63 11.18 -14.73
C LEU A 153 19.07 11.48 -14.30
N PRO A 154 19.44 12.75 -14.07
CA PRO A 154 20.77 13.09 -13.57
C PRO A 154 20.95 12.61 -12.13
N ASN A 155 22.18 12.22 -11.76
CA ASN A 155 22.52 11.72 -10.41
C ASN A 155 22.03 12.66 -9.29
N SER A 156 22.05 13.98 -9.51
CA SER A 156 21.54 14.96 -8.53
C SER A 156 20.03 14.80 -8.22
N THR A 157 19.24 14.41 -9.22
CA THR A 157 17.80 14.10 -9.06
C THR A 157 17.61 12.75 -8.39
N ILE A 158 18.40 11.74 -8.76
CA ILE A 158 18.37 10.42 -8.11
C ILE A 158 18.69 10.55 -6.62
N TYR A 159 19.78 11.24 -6.25
CA TYR A 159 20.11 11.49 -4.85
C TYR A 159 19.02 12.25 -4.08
N ARG A 160 18.23 13.08 -4.76
CA ARG A 160 17.06 13.73 -4.15
C ARG A 160 15.96 12.70 -3.86
N CYS A 161 15.64 11.83 -4.82
CA CYS A 161 14.67 10.74 -4.65
C CYS A 161 15.11 9.79 -3.53
N LEU A 162 16.40 9.39 -3.48
CA LEU A 162 16.93 8.52 -2.42
C LEU A 162 16.83 9.16 -1.02
N ARG A 163 16.94 10.49 -0.91
CA ARG A 163 16.66 11.19 0.35
C ARG A 163 15.18 11.10 0.73
N THR A 164 14.26 11.22 -0.23
CA THR A 164 12.83 11.00 0.01
C THR A 164 12.57 9.57 0.50
N PHE A 165 13.09 8.55 -0.18
CA PHE A 165 12.87 7.15 0.22
C PHE A 165 13.48 6.81 1.59
N LYS A 166 14.60 7.44 1.94
CA LYS A 166 15.14 7.36 3.31
C LYS A 166 14.21 8.00 4.34
N ALA A 167 13.63 9.16 4.04
CA ALA A 167 12.67 9.82 4.92
C ALA A 167 11.37 9.01 5.08
N LEU A 168 11.00 8.23 4.07
CA LEU A 168 9.91 7.26 4.10
C LEU A 168 10.29 5.93 4.76
N TYR A 169 11.51 5.81 5.30
CA TYR A 169 12.04 4.60 5.94
C TYR A 169 12.09 3.35 5.02
N TRP A 170 12.07 3.55 3.71
CA TRP A 170 12.21 2.47 2.73
C TRP A 170 13.68 2.11 2.51
N LEU A 171 14.56 3.10 2.62
CA LEU A 171 16.01 2.93 2.50
C LEU A 171 16.72 3.40 3.76
N ASN A 172 17.87 2.78 4.02
CA ASN A 172 18.85 3.19 5.01
C ASN A 172 20.05 3.85 4.32
N LYS A 173 20.81 4.63 5.09
CA LYS A 173 22.08 5.20 4.62
C LYS A 173 23.19 4.83 5.58
N GLN A 174 24.06 3.91 5.17
CA GLN A 174 25.22 3.45 5.94
C GLN A 174 26.49 3.65 5.10
N ASN A 175 27.57 4.14 5.72
CA ASN A 175 28.86 4.35 5.03
C ASN A 175 28.75 5.14 3.71
N LYS A 176 27.88 6.16 3.68
CA LYS A 176 27.54 6.99 2.50
C LYS A 176 26.76 6.28 1.39
N LEU A 177 26.49 4.99 1.49
CA LEU A 177 25.71 4.19 0.54
C LEU A 177 24.26 4.05 1.00
N TYR A 178 23.35 3.96 0.05
CA TYR A 178 21.95 3.65 0.32
C TYR A 178 21.73 2.13 0.24
N THR A 179 21.06 1.57 1.23
CA THR A 179 20.79 0.13 1.35
C THR A 179 19.35 -0.09 1.79
N TYR A 180 18.87 -1.32 1.70
CA TYR A 180 17.59 -1.73 2.27
C TYR A 180 17.77 -2.93 3.19
N THR A 181 16.84 -3.10 4.13
CA THR A 181 16.90 -4.13 5.18
C THR A 181 15.81 -5.18 5.08
N VAL A 182 14.86 -5.01 4.17
CA VAL A 182 13.74 -5.92 3.94
C VAL A 182 13.67 -6.27 2.46
N SER A 183 12.97 -7.35 2.11
CA SER A 183 12.82 -7.80 0.72
C SER A 183 12.31 -6.68 -0.20
N LYS A 184 12.68 -6.73 -1.48
CA LYS A 184 12.11 -5.82 -2.49
C LYS A 184 10.60 -6.02 -2.65
N LYS A 185 10.14 -7.25 -2.46
CA LYS A 185 8.71 -7.58 -2.34
C LYS A 185 8.03 -6.79 -1.22
N GLU A 186 8.58 -6.79 0.00
CA GLU A 186 8.03 -6.00 1.11
C GLU A 186 8.11 -4.49 0.86
N LEU A 187 9.19 -4.01 0.25
CA LEU A 187 9.32 -2.61 -0.13
C LEU A 187 8.26 -2.19 -1.14
N PHE A 188 7.99 -3.03 -2.13
CA PHE A 188 6.92 -2.81 -3.10
C PHE A 188 5.58 -2.69 -2.40
N LEU A 189 5.19 -3.71 -1.60
CA LEU A 189 3.92 -3.72 -0.84
C LEU A 189 3.75 -2.49 0.07
N LYS A 190 4.83 -2.05 0.74
CA LYS A 190 4.81 -0.84 1.58
C LYS A 190 4.63 0.46 0.78
N SER A 191 5.03 0.45 -0.48
CA SER A 191 5.03 1.64 -1.34
C SER A 191 3.78 1.78 -2.23
N VAL A 192 3.00 0.71 -2.42
CA VAL A 192 1.87 0.67 -3.40
C VAL A 192 0.92 1.85 -3.23
N SER A 193 0.60 2.24 -2.00
CA SER A 193 -0.32 3.36 -1.70
C SER A 193 0.21 4.73 -2.09
N CYS A 194 1.53 4.88 -2.29
CA CYS A 194 2.16 6.11 -2.78
C CYS A 194 2.33 6.15 -4.31
N LEU A 195 2.04 5.04 -5.01
CA LEU A 195 2.21 4.90 -6.45
C LEU A 195 0.93 5.29 -7.20
N PHE A 196 1.10 5.91 -8.36
CA PHE A 196 0.02 6.44 -9.17
C PHE A 196 0.04 5.90 -10.60
N ASN A 197 -1.10 5.99 -11.30
CA ASN A 197 -1.20 5.61 -12.71
C ASN A 197 -0.36 6.55 -13.61
N PRO A 198 0.66 6.05 -14.33
CA PRO A 198 1.58 6.89 -15.10
C PRO A 198 0.92 7.60 -16.29
N ILE A 199 -0.24 7.14 -16.74
CA ILE A 199 -0.94 7.70 -17.91
C ILE A 199 -1.44 9.10 -17.58
N LYS A 200 -0.99 10.06 -18.38
CA LYS A 200 -1.52 11.42 -18.38
C LYS A 200 -2.68 11.58 -19.36
N LYS A 201 -2.56 10.93 -20.53
CA LYS A 201 -3.54 11.03 -21.61
C LYS A 201 -3.45 9.79 -22.50
N ARG A 202 -4.60 9.34 -23.00
CA ARG A 202 -4.72 8.35 -24.08
C ARG A 202 -5.17 9.05 -25.36
N ILE A 203 -4.60 8.68 -26.51
CA ILE A 203 -4.97 9.21 -27.82
C ILE A 203 -5.14 8.03 -28.78
N LEU A 204 -6.29 7.94 -29.45
CA LEU A 204 -6.50 7.00 -30.53
C LEU A 204 -5.91 7.60 -31.83
N LEU A 205 -5.01 6.86 -32.48
CA LEU A 205 -4.31 7.31 -33.69
C LEU A 205 -4.38 6.26 -34.80
N PRO A 206 -4.50 6.66 -36.08
CA PRO A 206 -4.45 5.71 -37.18
C PRO A 206 -3.04 5.11 -37.30
N ASP A 207 -2.94 3.94 -37.93
CA ASP A 207 -1.68 3.23 -38.10
C ASP A 207 -0.58 4.06 -38.79
N GLY A 208 -0.98 4.97 -39.70
CA GLY A 208 -0.06 5.88 -40.38
C GLY A 208 0.68 6.81 -39.40
N ASP A 209 -0.06 7.43 -38.47
CA ASP A 209 0.51 8.35 -37.50
C ASP A 209 1.41 7.61 -36.49
N ILE A 210 1.00 6.40 -36.07
CA ILE A 210 1.83 5.53 -35.23
C ILE A 210 3.15 5.18 -35.94
N LYS A 211 3.11 4.86 -37.23
CA LYS A 211 4.33 4.59 -38.03
C LYS A 211 5.23 5.82 -38.11
N GLN A 212 4.66 7.02 -38.27
CA GLN A 212 5.43 8.26 -38.25
C GLN A 212 6.08 8.53 -36.89
N ILE A 213 5.38 8.28 -35.79
CA ILE A 213 5.97 8.45 -34.45
C ILE A 213 7.10 7.42 -34.24
N LYS A 214 6.90 6.17 -34.67
CA LYS A 214 7.89 5.10 -34.57
C LYS A 214 9.17 5.40 -35.36
N SER A 215 9.11 6.17 -36.45
CA SER A 215 10.31 6.49 -37.24
C SER A 215 11.23 7.51 -36.55
N VAL A 216 10.71 8.27 -35.57
CA VAL A 216 11.45 9.32 -34.85
C VAL A 216 11.56 9.09 -33.33
N SER A 217 10.91 8.04 -32.82
CA SER A 217 10.91 7.67 -31.41
C SER A 217 10.68 6.19 -31.22
N ASN A 218 11.41 5.58 -30.28
CA ASN A 218 11.12 4.22 -29.85
C ASN A 218 9.87 4.23 -28.97
N LEU A 219 8.85 3.48 -29.40
CA LEU A 219 7.63 3.27 -28.64
C LEU A 219 7.69 1.89 -27.98
N LEU A 220 7.29 1.82 -26.71
CA LEU A 220 7.13 0.56 -26.01
C LEU A 220 5.68 0.10 -26.08
N TYR A 221 5.45 -1.20 -26.02
CA TYR A 221 4.11 -1.77 -25.88
C TYR A 221 3.62 -1.63 -24.44
N GLY A 222 2.35 -1.26 -24.27
CA GLY A 222 1.69 -1.10 -22.96
C GLY A 222 0.24 -1.59 -22.98
N GLY A 223 -0.50 -1.25 -21.93
CA GLY A 223 -1.92 -1.58 -21.77
C GLY A 223 -2.23 -3.07 -21.85
N ALA A 224 -3.48 -3.40 -22.22
CA ALA A 224 -3.94 -4.78 -22.38
C ALA A 224 -3.07 -5.61 -23.35
N TYR A 225 -2.46 -4.97 -24.35
CA TYR A 225 -1.58 -5.64 -25.30
C TYR A 225 -0.28 -6.13 -24.65
N ALA A 226 0.33 -5.33 -23.76
CA ALA A 226 1.47 -5.79 -22.98
C ALA A 226 1.03 -6.86 -21.96
N LEU A 227 -0.15 -6.71 -21.36
CA LEU A 227 -0.69 -7.70 -20.42
C LEU A 227 -0.89 -9.07 -21.07
N SER A 228 -1.46 -9.14 -22.28
CA SER A 228 -1.68 -10.39 -23.01
C SER A 228 -0.41 -11.18 -23.33
N HIS A 229 0.76 -10.55 -23.23
CA HIS A 229 2.03 -11.22 -23.48
C HIS A 229 2.55 -12.04 -22.29
N SER A 230 2.09 -11.76 -21.07
CA SER A 230 2.44 -12.52 -19.86
C SER A 230 1.26 -13.28 -19.26
N THR A 231 0.07 -13.18 -19.83
CA THR A 231 -1.19 -13.65 -19.23
C THR A 231 -2.05 -14.43 -20.23
N PHE A 232 -3.21 -14.94 -19.81
CA PHE A 232 -4.14 -15.62 -20.72
C PHE A 232 -5.07 -14.67 -21.48
N LEU A 233 -4.88 -13.34 -21.33
CA LEU A 233 -5.62 -12.35 -22.10
C LEU A 233 -5.35 -12.50 -23.60
N ALA A 234 -6.41 -12.42 -24.42
CA ALA A 234 -6.28 -12.56 -25.85
C ALA A 234 -5.45 -11.42 -26.48
N GLU A 235 -4.33 -11.76 -27.12
CA GLU A 235 -3.56 -10.82 -27.93
C GLU A 235 -4.37 -10.46 -29.18
N THR A 236 -4.81 -9.20 -29.29
CA THR A 236 -5.50 -8.69 -30.48
C THR A 236 -4.83 -7.43 -30.98
N ASP A 237 -4.67 -7.34 -32.29
CA ASP A 237 -4.08 -6.16 -32.94
C ASP A 237 -4.93 -4.91 -32.69
N GLU A 238 -6.25 -5.04 -32.57
CA GLU A 238 -7.16 -3.91 -32.28
C GLU A 238 -6.92 -3.30 -30.89
N ASN A 239 -6.39 -4.05 -29.93
CA ASN A 239 -6.08 -3.58 -28.58
C ASN A 239 -4.62 -3.11 -28.43
N THR A 240 -3.84 -3.08 -29.52
CA THR A 240 -2.43 -2.66 -29.44
C THR A 240 -2.32 -1.24 -28.92
N SER A 241 -1.58 -1.11 -27.82
CA SER A 241 -1.32 0.14 -27.13
C SER A 241 0.19 0.41 -27.10
N TYR A 242 0.56 1.63 -27.47
CA TYR A 242 1.92 2.13 -27.46
C TYR A 242 2.11 3.18 -26.38
N VAL A 243 3.30 3.27 -25.82
CA VAL A 243 3.61 4.17 -24.72
C VAL A 243 4.72 5.13 -25.14
N ILE A 244 4.52 6.42 -24.83
CA ILE A 244 5.51 7.47 -25.03
C ILE A 244 5.58 8.42 -23.83
N TRP A 245 6.79 8.92 -23.55
CA TRP A 245 6.97 9.96 -22.55
C TRP A 245 6.39 11.30 -23.00
N GLN A 246 5.66 11.99 -22.11
CA GLN A 246 5.09 13.31 -22.40
C GLN A 246 6.10 14.32 -22.98
N ARG A 247 7.31 14.42 -22.41
CA ARG A 247 8.29 15.40 -22.90
C ARG A 247 8.76 15.09 -24.32
N LYS A 248 8.90 13.81 -24.66
CA LYS A 248 9.24 13.38 -26.02
C LYS A 248 8.07 13.62 -26.98
N PHE A 249 6.85 13.28 -26.57
CA PHE A 249 5.64 13.53 -27.36
C PHE A 249 5.47 15.01 -27.72
N ASN A 250 5.65 15.92 -26.75
CA ASN A 250 5.55 17.35 -26.97
C ASN A 250 6.61 17.90 -27.94
N GLN A 251 7.71 17.19 -28.17
CA GLN A 251 8.75 17.58 -29.12
C GLN A 251 8.46 17.13 -30.56
N LEU A 252 7.54 16.17 -30.75
CA LEU A 252 7.36 15.52 -32.05
C LEU A 252 6.91 16.50 -33.14
N SER A 253 6.23 17.60 -32.82
CA SER A 253 5.77 18.61 -33.79
C SER A 253 5.10 18.00 -35.04
N LEU A 254 4.46 16.83 -34.90
CA LEU A 254 3.82 16.10 -35.98
C LEU A 254 2.35 16.52 -36.06
N PRO A 255 1.80 16.75 -37.27
CA PRO A 255 0.36 16.89 -37.44
C PRO A 255 -0.28 15.52 -37.20
N LEU A 256 -0.95 15.36 -36.05
CA LEU A 256 -1.69 14.14 -35.73
C LEU A 256 -3.12 14.26 -36.23
N SER A 257 -3.63 13.17 -36.79
CA SER A 257 -5.00 13.05 -37.26
C SER A 257 -5.98 13.23 -36.08
N GLN A 258 -7.06 13.97 -36.32
CA GLN A 258 -8.14 14.17 -35.34
C GLN A 258 -9.35 13.31 -35.70
N HIS A 259 -10.25 13.09 -34.73
CA HIS A 259 -11.53 12.38 -34.93
C HIS A 259 -11.39 10.96 -35.51
N VAL A 260 -10.39 10.23 -35.02
CA VAL A 260 -10.10 8.84 -35.41
C VAL A 260 -11.13 7.91 -34.78
N LEU A 261 -11.78 7.06 -35.59
CA LEU A 261 -12.75 6.05 -35.12
C LEU A 261 -12.15 4.64 -34.97
N LYS A 262 -11.09 4.35 -35.74
CA LYS A 262 -10.34 3.09 -35.69
C LYS A 262 -8.85 3.37 -35.77
N GLY A 263 -8.07 2.74 -34.90
CA GLY A 263 -6.64 2.97 -34.80
C GLY A 263 -6.03 2.23 -33.62
N LYS A 264 -4.81 2.60 -33.25
CA LYS A 264 -4.10 2.10 -32.08
C LYS A 264 -4.10 3.13 -30.97
N MET A 265 -4.03 2.66 -29.73
CA MET A 265 -3.96 3.57 -28.59
C MET A 265 -2.51 4.04 -28.39
N LEU A 266 -2.32 5.34 -28.20
CA LEU A 266 -1.08 5.92 -27.72
C LEU A 266 -1.30 6.46 -26.29
N GLU A 267 -0.60 5.86 -25.35
CA GLU A 267 -0.54 6.30 -23.96
C GLU A 267 0.61 7.27 -23.75
N ILE A 268 0.30 8.45 -23.24
CA ILE A 268 1.27 9.48 -22.92
C ILE A 268 1.54 9.45 -21.42
N TRP A 269 2.73 9.03 -21.02
CA TRP A 269 3.10 8.86 -19.61
C TRP A 269 3.77 10.11 -19.01
N LYS A 270 3.52 10.34 -17.71
CA LYS A 270 4.09 11.46 -16.93
C LYS A 270 5.62 11.37 -16.81
N TYR A 271 6.19 10.16 -16.83
CA TYR A 271 7.62 9.89 -16.82
C TYR A 271 8.05 9.03 -18.01
N ARG A 272 9.36 8.86 -18.19
CA ARG A 272 9.93 8.10 -19.31
C ARG A 272 9.73 6.59 -19.06
N PRO A 273 9.08 5.86 -19.97
CA PRO A 273 8.95 4.41 -19.85
C PRO A 273 10.31 3.74 -20.17
N PHE A 274 10.55 2.56 -19.61
CA PHE A 274 11.76 1.78 -19.86
C PHE A 274 11.44 0.28 -19.92
N VAL A 275 12.38 -0.50 -20.46
CA VAL A 275 12.28 -1.96 -20.57
C VAL A 275 12.92 -2.59 -19.34
N SER A 276 12.26 -3.58 -18.76
CA SER A 276 12.77 -4.35 -17.62
C SER A 276 13.23 -5.74 -18.03
N GLU A 277 14.23 -6.27 -17.33
CA GLU A 277 14.68 -7.65 -17.46
C GLU A 277 13.62 -8.67 -17.04
N PHE A 278 12.57 -8.26 -16.31
CA PHE A 278 11.40 -9.08 -16.01
C PHE A 278 10.85 -9.81 -17.25
N TRP A 279 10.89 -9.14 -18.40
CA TRP A 279 10.36 -9.68 -19.65
C TRP A 279 11.26 -10.77 -20.28
N ASN A 280 12.52 -10.92 -19.84
CA ASN A 280 13.44 -11.90 -20.42
C ASN A 280 13.04 -13.35 -20.10
N ASP A 281 12.29 -13.57 -19.01
CA ASP A 281 11.83 -14.90 -18.60
C ASP A 281 10.72 -15.45 -19.51
N PHE A 282 10.20 -14.62 -20.43
CA PHE A 282 9.15 -14.97 -21.38
C PHE A 282 9.74 -15.22 -22.78
N LYS A 283 9.67 -16.48 -23.24
CA LYS A 283 10.33 -17.02 -24.45
C LYS A 283 10.02 -16.33 -25.79
N ASN A 284 9.05 -15.41 -25.84
CA ASN A 284 8.56 -14.78 -27.08
C ASN A 284 8.91 -13.28 -27.21
N ASN A 285 9.79 -12.73 -26.36
CA ASN A 285 10.03 -11.29 -26.28
C ASN A 285 11.19 -10.74 -27.13
N HIS A 286 11.79 -11.54 -28.02
CA HIS A 286 13.00 -11.14 -28.74
C HIS A 286 12.82 -9.94 -29.70
N ASP A 287 11.61 -9.71 -30.24
CA ASP A 287 11.34 -8.63 -31.21
C ASP A 287 10.46 -7.49 -30.65
N LYS A 288 9.89 -7.65 -29.45
CA LYS A 288 8.94 -6.68 -28.86
C LYS A 288 9.48 -6.13 -27.55
N GLN A 289 9.47 -4.81 -27.41
CA GLN A 289 9.87 -4.14 -26.17
C GLN A 289 8.63 -3.64 -25.42
N PHE A 290 8.49 -4.10 -24.19
CA PHE A 290 7.37 -3.76 -23.30
C PHE A 290 7.81 -2.76 -22.23
N VAL A 291 6.84 -1.98 -21.75
CA VAL A 291 7.05 -1.14 -20.56
C VAL A 291 7.33 -2.00 -19.34
N ASP A 292 7.96 -1.43 -18.31
CA ASP A 292 8.20 -2.11 -17.06
C ASP A 292 6.90 -2.66 -16.41
N PRO A 293 6.96 -3.84 -15.75
CA PRO A 293 5.76 -4.54 -15.31
C PRO A 293 5.01 -3.82 -14.19
N ILE A 294 5.72 -3.09 -13.31
CA ILE A 294 5.08 -2.35 -12.22
C ILE A 294 4.27 -1.18 -12.78
N SER A 295 4.84 -0.38 -13.69
CA SER A 295 4.10 0.69 -14.35
C SER A 295 2.94 0.15 -15.16
N LEU A 296 3.10 -0.99 -15.84
CA LEU A 296 2.01 -1.67 -16.54
C LEU A 296 0.86 -2.03 -15.59
N TYR A 297 1.16 -2.70 -14.48
CA TYR A 297 0.17 -3.03 -13.45
C TYR A 297 -0.56 -1.77 -12.94
N LEU A 298 0.16 -0.69 -12.65
CA LEU A 298 -0.44 0.59 -12.22
C LEU A 298 -1.36 1.23 -13.27
N THR A 299 -1.26 0.85 -14.54
CA THR A 299 -2.20 1.32 -15.59
C THR A 299 -3.49 0.51 -15.66
N LEU A 300 -3.52 -0.69 -15.08
CA LEU A 300 -4.58 -1.70 -15.28
C LEU A 300 -5.28 -2.13 -13.98
N LYS A 301 -4.66 -1.94 -12.81
CA LYS A 301 -5.17 -2.42 -11.50
C LYS A 301 -6.54 -1.88 -11.09
N ASP A 302 -6.97 -0.76 -11.68
CA ASP A 302 -8.24 -0.08 -11.41
C ASP A 302 -9.16 -0.11 -12.65
N ASP A 303 -8.99 -1.09 -13.55
CA ASP A 303 -9.82 -1.26 -14.75
C ASP A 303 -11.13 -1.99 -14.42
N ASP A 304 -12.24 -1.57 -15.02
CA ASP A 304 -13.58 -2.12 -14.75
C ASP A 304 -13.87 -3.42 -15.54
N ASP A 305 -13.05 -3.79 -16.53
CA ASP A 305 -13.24 -5.05 -17.29
C ASP A 305 -12.77 -6.25 -16.43
N PRO A 306 -13.66 -7.20 -16.07
CA PRO A 306 -13.29 -8.34 -15.23
C PRO A 306 -12.15 -9.20 -15.81
N ARG A 307 -11.99 -9.21 -17.14
CA ARG A 307 -10.90 -9.94 -17.80
C ARG A 307 -9.56 -9.24 -17.61
N ILE A 308 -9.56 -7.90 -17.52
CA ILE A 308 -8.36 -7.12 -17.25
C ILE A 308 -8.04 -7.19 -15.75
N GLU A 309 -9.05 -7.13 -14.88
CA GLU A 309 -8.91 -7.29 -13.44
C GLU A 309 -8.18 -8.60 -13.10
N GLU A 310 -8.72 -9.76 -13.51
CA GLU A 310 -8.13 -11.08 -13.24
C GLU A 310 -6.68 -11.20 -13.71
N GLU A 311 -6.40 -10.74 -14.93
CA GLU A 311 -5.06 -10.86 -15.52
C GLU A 311 -4.08 -9.82 -14.94
N SER A 312 -4.59 -8.68 -14.46
CA SER A 312 -3.78 -7.69 -13.72
C SER A 312 -3.37 -8.21 -12.34
N GLU A 313 -4.24 -8.95 -11.66
CA GLU A 313 -3.92 -9.66 -10.41
C GLU A 313 -2.87 -10.77 -10.66
N ALA A 314 -3.00 -11.49 -11.79
CA ALA A 314 -1.98 -12.46 -12.20
C ALA A 314 -0.62 -11.78 -12.43
N LEU A 315 -0.58 -10.62 -13.10
CA LEU A 315 0.63 -9.83 -13.28
C LEU A 315 1.20 -9.35 -11.93
N GLU A 316 0.37 -8.89 -11.00
CA GLU A 316 0.81 -8.50 -9.65
C GLU A 316 1.49 -9.68 -8.94
N ASN A 317 0.88 -10.87 -8.99
CA ASN A 317 1.46 -12.07 -8.40
C ASN A 317 2.82 -12.42 -9.02
N MET A 318 2.97 -12.30 -10.34
CA MET A 318 4.25 -12.50 -11.02
C MET A 318 5.30 -11.48 -10.58
N ILE A 319 4.93 -10.20 -10.44
CA ILE A 319 5.81 -9.15 -9.92
C ILE A 319 6.24 -9.49 -8.49
N LEU A 320 5.31 -9.89 -7.62
CA LEU A 320 5.61 -10.24 -6.23
C LEU A 320 6.51 -11.47 -6.10
N GLN A 321 6.37 -12.45 -7.00
CA GLN A 321 7.28 -13.60 -7.08
C GLN A 321 8.66 -13.15 -7.54
N TYR A 322 8.75 -12.41 -8.64
CA TYR A 322 9.99 -11.90 -9.20
C TYR A 322 10.78 -11.05 -8.20
N LEU A 323 10.11 -10.15 -7.46
CA LEU A 323 10.73 -9.32 -6.42
C LEU A 323 11.09 -10.08 -5.14
N GLY A 324 10.61 -11.31 -4.96
CA GLY A 324 10.90 -12.19 -3.82
C GLY A 324 12.02 -13.19 -4.07
N GLU A 325 12.37 -13.48 -5.34
CA GLU A 325 13.44 -14.41 -5.69
C GLU A 325 14.84 -13.90 -5.28
N ASP A 326 15.00 -12.58 -5.17
CA ASP A 326 16.27 -11.93 -4.77
C ASP A 326 16.70 -12.24 -3.33
N ASP A 327 15.81 -12.74 -2.46
CA ASP A 327 16.12 -13.09 -1.06
C ASP A 327 16.53 -14.55 -0.86
N ALA A 328 16.47 -15.38 -1.93
CA ALA A 328 16.82 -16.79 -1.87
C ALA A 328 18.33 -17.05 -2.12
N SER A 329 19.15 -16.01 -2.29
CA SER A 329 20.59 -16.10 -2.60
C SER A 329 21.50 -15.56 -1.49
#